data_AF-A0A171KW24-F1
#
_entry.id   AF-A0A171KW24-F1
#
_cell.length_a   1.000
_cell.length_b   1.000
_cell.length_c   1.000
_cell.angle_alpha   90.00
_cell.angle_beta   90.00
_cell.angle_gamma   90.00
#
_symmetry.space_group_name_H-M   'P 1'
#
loop_
_entity.id
_entity.type
_entity.pdbx_description
1 polymer ?
#
loop_
_entity_poly.entity_id
_entity_poly.type
_entity_poly.pdbx_seq_one_letter_code
_entity_poly.pdbx_strand_id
1 'polypeptide(L)'
;MRDVFVIEPATKILVDDAYIVSYPYLLEYFSSKKLFDAGDVVRGAHMVYGWMPTILELDKKQGNAGLNVAAQTLMKAKMGVVLDCKEIEGLALLVNNSIVGASKLLHFVAPTQYPIWDSKVYSFVHERRPYHYRVNSAEKYKKYVQLLKELAIKPEFHRFHGSVQNKLGYNVSSMRSLELVMFLNAPVYEG
;
A
#
# COMPACT_ATOMS: atom_id res chain seq x y z
N MET A 1 15.84 2.79 -11.01
CA MET A 1 14.45 2.42 -11.34
C MET A 1 14.11 2.92 -12.73
N ARG A 2 13.42 2.10 -13.53
CA ARG A 2 12.88 2.51 -14.83
C ARG A 2 11.86 3.65 -14.67
N ASP A 3 11.77 4.52 -15.67
CA ASP A 3 10.82 5.62 -15.67
C ASP A 3 9.39 5.10 -15.87
N VAL A 4 8.54 5.33 -14.86
CA VAL A 4 7.14 4.91 -14.85
C VAL A 4 6.32 5.55 -15.98
N PHE A 5 6.66 6.78 -16.40
CA PHE A 5 5.94 7.48 -17.46
C PHE A 5 6.23 6.90 -18.84
N VAL A 6 7.41 6.31 -19.02
CA VAL A 6 7.82 5.68 -20.28
C VAL A 6 7.23 4.27 -20.41
N ILE A 7 7.13 3.52 -19.30
CA ILE A 7 6.64 2.13 -19.33
C ILE A 7 5.12 2.01 -19.25
N GLU A 8 4.43 2.99 -18.67
CA GLU A 8 2.97 2.94 -18.46
C GLU A 8 2.19 2.66 -19.76
N PRO A 9 2.49 3.29 -20.91
CA PRO A 9 1.73 3.05 -22.13
C PRO A 9 1.67 1.57 -22.53
N ALA A 10 2.76 0.83 -22.32
CA ALA A 10 2.86 -0.61 -22.63
C ALA A 10 2.37 -1.51 -21.47
N THR A 11 2.07 -0.95 -20.30
CA THR A 11 1.60 -1.70 -19.13
C THR A 11 0.18 -2.21 -19.36
N LYS A 12 0.03 -3.54 -19.30
CA LYS A 12 -1.27 -4.23 -19.36
C LYS A 12 -1.82 -4.42 -17.95
N ILE A 13 -3.07 -4.02 -17.74
CA ILE A 13 -3.81 -4.23 -16.49
C ILE A 13 -4.90 -5.26 -16.78
N LEU A 14 -4.88 -6.38 -16.06
CA LEU A 14 -5.92 -7.39 -16.14
C LEU A 14 -7.05 -6.96 -15.19
N VAL A 15 -8.13 -6.43 -15.75
CA VAL A 15 -9.24 -5.83 -14.99
C VAL A 15 -10.04 -6.84 -14.17
N ASP A 16 -9.96 -8.11 -14.53
CA ASP A 16 -10.58 -9.26 -13.87
C ASP A 16 -9.68 -9.90 -12.79
N ASP A 17 -8.44 -9.43 -12.65
CA ASP A 17 -7.55 -9.87 -11.58
C ASP A 17 -8.14 -9.54 -10.20
N ALA A 18 -8.06 -10.49 -9.27
CA ALA A 18 -8.65 -10.37 -7.95
C ALA A 18 -8.19 -9.10 -7.19
N TYR A 19 -6.94 -8.65 -7.37
CA TYR A 19 -6.44 -7.40 -6.78
C TYR A 19 -7.14 -6.18 -7.33
N ILE A 20 -7.47 -6.18 -8.62
CA ILE A 20 -8.11 -5.06 -9.31
C ILE A 20 -9.60 -5.03 -8.95
N VAL A 21 -10.28 -6.18 -9.02
CA VAL A 21 -11.70 -6.30 -8.71
C VAL A 21 -12.00 -5.98 -7.24
N SER A 22 -11.19 -6.46 -6.30
CA SER A 22 -11.47 -6.27 -4.87
C SER A 22 -11.13 -4.88 -4.35
N TYR A 23 -10.18 -4.17 -4.98
CA TYR A 23 -9.69 -2.87 -4.53
C TYR A 23 -10.77 -1.83 -4.20
N PRO A 24 -11.74 -1.51 -5.09
CA PRO A 24 -12.75 -0.51 -4.79
C PRO A 24 -13.61 -0.86 -3.57
N TYR A 25 -13.96 -2.14 -3.38
CA TYR A 25 -14.76 -2.59 -2.24
C TYR A 25 -13.98 -2.50 -0.92
N LEU A 26 -12.67 -2.81 -0.95
CA LEU A 26 -11.81 -2.63 0.22
C LEU A 26 -11.70 -1.16 0.59
N LEU A 27 -11.49 -0.27 -0.37
CA LEU A 27 -11.50 1.18 -0.13
C LEU A 27 -12.84 1.66 0.42
N GLU A 28 -13.95 1.21 -0.16
CA GLU A 28 -15.30 1.58 0.26
C GLU A 28 -15.50 1.28 1.75
N TYR A 29 -15.12 0.07 2.20
CA TYR A 29 -15.19 -0.32 3.60
C TYR A 29 -14.56 0.72 4.53
N PHE A 30 -13.28 1.05 4.34
CA PHE A 30 -12.60 1.99 5.23
C PHE A 30 -13.06 3.44 5.04
N SER A 31 -13.44 3.83 3.83
CA SER A 31 -13.93 5.17 3.54
C SER A 31 -15.25 5.45 4.28
N SER A 32 -16.14 4.46 4.36
CA SER A 32 -17.47 4.53 5.00
C SER A 32 -17.41 4.70 6.52
N LYS A 33 -16.30 4.32 7.16
CA LYS A 33 -16.13 4.40 8.61
C LYS A 33 -15.83 5.83 9.05
N LYS A 34 -16.60 6.32 10.03
CA LYS A 34 -16.34 7.61 10.70
C LYS A 34 -15.24 7.51 11.76
N LEU A 35 -15.23 6.40 12.50
CA LEU A 35 -14.25 6.08 13.52
C LEU A 35 -13.82 4.62 13.32
N PHE A 36 -12.59 4.31 13.71
CA PHE A 36 -12.09 2.94 13.72
C PHE A 36 -12.04 2.41 15.15
N ASP A 37 -12.43 1.15 15.30
CA ASP A 37 -12.25 0.37 16.52
C ASP A 37 -11.27 -0.80 16.31
N ALA A 38 -10.98 -1.56 17.37
CA ALA A 38 -10.16 -2.76 17.31
C ALA A 38 -10.68 -3.78 16.29
N GLY A 39 -11.99 -3.91 16.13
CA GLY A 39 -12.61 -4.82 15.17
C GLY A 39 -12.37 -4.40 13.73
N ASP A 40 -12.38 -3.11 13.43
CA ASP A 40 -12.01 -2.58 12.11
C ASP A 40 -10.55 -2.86 11.77
N VAL A 41 -9.64 -2.81 12.76
CA VAL A 41 -8.24 -3.20 12.57
C VAL A 41 -8.12 -4.68 12.23
N VAL A 42 -8.82 -5.56 12.96
CA VAL A 42 -8.81 -7.01 12.70
C VAL A 42 -9.38 -7.32 11.32
N ARG A 43 -10.53 -6.74 10.96
CA ARG A 43 -11.13 -6.91 9.63
C ARG A 43 -10.18 -6.44 8.53
N GLY A 44 -9.57 -5.27 8.73
CA GLY A 44 -8.63 -4.70 7.78
C GLY A 44 -7.39 -5.54 7.59
N ALA A 45 -6.84 -6.09 8.67
CA ALA A 45 -5.71 -7.02 8.60
C ALA A 45 -6.08 -8.27 7.79
N HIS A 46 -7.25 -8.87 8.03
CA HIS A 46 -7.71 -10.02 7.25
C HIS A 46 -7.95 -9.70 5.77
N MET A 47 -8.52 -8.53 5.46
CA MET A 47 -8.69 -8.05 4.08
C MET A 47 -7.34 -7.92 3.36
N VAL A 48 -6.35 -7.29 4.00
CA VAL A 48 -4.98 -7.13 3.48
C VAL A 48 -4.30 -8.49 3.27
N TYR A 49 -4.49 -9.44 4.17
CA TYR A 49 -3.87 -10.75 4.05
C TYR A 49 -4.58 -11.66 3.04
N GLY A 50 -5.82 -11.34 2.65
CA GLY A 50 -6.43 -11.91 1.45
C GLY A 50 -5.66 -11.57 0.16
N TRP A 51 -4.83 -10.53 0.19
CA TRP A 51 -3.94 -10.13 -0.90
C TRP A 51 -2.52 -10.73 -0.78
N MET A 52 -2.28 -11.63 0.17
CA MET A 52 -0.95 -12.16 0.44
C MET A 52 -1.01 -13.69 0.59
N PRO A 53 0.06 -14.42 0.22
CA PRO A 53 0.09 -15.88 0.34
C PRO A 53 0.33 -16.37 1.78
N THR A 54 0.61 -15.45 2.71
CA THR A 54 0.94 -15.76 4.11
C THR A 54 -0.32 -15.74 4.96
N ILE A 55 -0.45 -16.66 5.93
CA ILE A 55 -1.52 -16.62 6.93
C ILE A 55 -1.28 -15.43 7.86
N LEU A 56 -2.34 -14.68 8.15
CA LEU A 56 -2.30 -13.58 9.12
C LEU A 56 -2.04 -14.11 10.54
N GLU A 57 -1.08 -13.50 11.22
CA GLU A 57 -0.81 -13.64 12.64
C GLU A 57 -0.84 -12.26 13.28
N LEU A 58 -1.86 -12.03 14.11
CA LEU A 58 -1.91 -10.85 14.97
C LEU A 58 -1.01 -11.07 16.19
N ASP A 59 -0.21 -10.06 16.54
CA ASP A 59 0.67 -10.17 17.70
C ASP A 59 -0.14 -10.28 19.00
N LYS A 60 -0.17 -11.50 19.55
CA LYS A 60 -0.90 -11.83 20.79
C LYS A 60 -0.39 -11.03 21.99
N LYS A 61 0.86 -10.56 21.99
CA LYS A 61 1.42 -9.77 23.09
C LYS A 61 0.80 -8.38 23.16
N GLN A 62 0.30 -7.86 22.05
CA GLN A 62 -0.32 -6.55 21.96
C GLN A 62 -1.74 -6.55 22.53
N GLY A 63 -2.47 -7.66 22.38
CA GLY A 63 -3.85 -7.80 22.84
C GLY A 63 -4.79 -6.68 22.38
N ASN A 64 -5.88 -6.46 23.13
CA ASN A 64 -6.86 -5.42 22.80
C ASN A 64 -6.29 -4.00 22.90
N ALA A 65 -5.32 -3.78 23.80
CA ALA A 65 -4.69 -2.47 23.96
C ALA A 65 -3.93 -2.04 22.70
N GLY A 66 -3.12 -2.94 22.12
CA GLY A 66 -2.42 -2.65 20.88
C GLY A 66 -3.34 -2.54 19.67
N LEU A 67 -4.45 -3.30 19.62
CA LEU A 67 -5.49 -3.11 18.60
C LEU A 67 -6.13 -1.72 18.68
N ASN A 68 -6.40 -1.21 19.88
CA ASN A 68 -6.92 0.14 20.07
C ASN A 68 -5.91 1.22 19.67
N VAL A 69 -4.63 1.04 20.00
CA VAL A 69 -3.55 1.94 19.54
C VAL A 69 -3.47 1.92 18.01
N ALA A 70 -3.54 0.76 17.37
CA ALA A 70 -3.56 0.66 15.92
C ALA A 70 -4.78 1.37 15.31
N ALA A 71 -5.97 1.21 15.90
CA ALA A 71 -7.18 1.90 15.45
C ALA A 71 -7.01 3.43 15.51
N GLN A 72 -6.43 3.94 16.60
CA GLN A 72 -6.10 5.37 16.74
C GLN A 72 -5.09 5.83 15.68
N THR A 73 -4.04 5.04 15.43
CA THR A 73 -3.03 5.34 14.41
C THR A 73 -3.63 5.36 12.99
N LEU A 74 -4.51 4.41 12.66
CA LEU A 74 -5.25 4.42 11.39
C LEU A 74 -6.18 5.63 11.31
N MET A 75 -6.83 6.01 12.42
CA MET A 75 -7.68 7.20 12.45
C MET A 75 -6.87 8.48 12.18
N LYS A 76 -5.68 8.62 12.77
CA LYS A 76 -4.75 9.72 12.45
C LYS A 76 -4.44 9.79 10.96
N ALA A 77 -4.07 8.65 10.35
CA ALA A 77 -3.80 8.58 8.91
C ALA A 77 -5.02 9.00 8.08
N LYS A 78 -6.22 8.51 8.42
CA LYS A 78 -7.48 8.88 7.76
C LYS A 78 -7.75 10.38 7.82
N MET A 79 -7.41 11.02 8.94
CA MET A 79 -7.58 12.46 9.15
C MET A 79 -6.52 13.32 8.43
N GLY A 80 -5.60 12.73 7.68
CA GLY A 80 -4.55 13.48 6.97
C GLY A 80 -3.27 13.68 7.78
N VAL A 81 -3.15 13.09 8.97
CA VAL A 81 -1.95 13.22 9.81
C VAL A 81 -0.87 12.29 9.28
N VAL A 82 0.31 12.85 9.00
CA VAL A 82 1.48 12.09 8.54
C VAL A 82 2.11 11.33 9.71
N LEU A 83 2.04 10.01 9.64
CA LEU A 83 2.65 9.11 10.61
C LEU A 83 4.19 9.10 10.56
N ASP A 84 4.80 8.95 11.72
CA ASP A 84 6.26 8.74 11.85
C ASP A 84 6.66 7.26 11.66
N CYS A 85 7.97 6.97 11.70
CA CYS A 85 8.45 5.59 11.56
C CYS A 85 7.97 4.68 12.69
N LYS A 86 7.91 5.18 13.94
CA LYS A 86 7.52 4.39 15.11
C LYS A 86 6.05 4.02 15.06
N GLU A 87 5.19 4.93 14.60
CA GLU A 87 3.77 4.67 14.39
C GLU A 87 3.53 3.61 13.30
N ILE A 88 4.28 3.70 12.19
CA ILE A 88 4.22 2.70 11.11
C ILE A 88 4.75 1.34 11.59
N GLU A 89 5.85 1.32 12.34
CA GLU A 89 6.41 0.11 12.95
C GLU A 89 5.47 -0.50 13.98
N GLY A 90 4.77 0.32 14.77
CA GLY A 90 3.73 -0.12 15.69
C GLY A 90 2.58 -0.83 14.98
N LEU A 91 2.15 -0.31 13.83
CA LEU A 91 1.18 -1.01 12.97
C LEU A 91 1.75 -2.31 12.42
N ALA A 92 2.99 -2.30 11.93
CA ALA A 92 3.64 -3.49 11.39
C ALA A 92 3.75 -4.60 12.42
N LEU A 93 4.18 -4.29 13.65
CA LEU A 93 4.26 -5.23 14.77
C LEU A 93 2.94 -5.97 14.98
N LEU A 94 1.81 -5.28 14.82
CA LEU A 94 0.49 -5.88 14.97
C LEU A 94 0.13 -6.85 13.84
N VAL A 95 0.58 -6.60 12.60
CA VAL A 95 0.26 -7.41 11.40
C VAL A 95 1.50 -8.18 10.88
N ASN A 96 1.75 -9.36 11.45
CA ASN A 96 2.92 -10.23 11.22
C ASN A 96 4.28 -9.52 11.26
N ASN A 97 4.44 -8.44 12.03
CA ASN A 97 5.66 -7.65 12.02
C ASN A 97 6.07 -7.19 10.60
N SER A 98 5.08 -6.83 9.77
CA SER A 98 5.25 -6.59 8.33
C SER A 98 4.90 -5.17 7.91
N ILE A 99 5.90 -4.41 7.47
CA ILE A 99 5.74 -3.10 6.82
C ILE A 99 4.94 -3.24 5.52
N VAL A 100 5.06 -4.38 4.81
CA VAL A 100 4.25 -4.68 3.64
C VAL A 100 2.77 -4.75 4.02
N GLY A 101 2.42 -5.52 5.06
CA GLY A 101 1.05 -5.59 5.60
C GLY A 101 0.54 -4.23 6.09
N ALA A 102 1.35 -3.52 6.89
CA ALA A 102 1.00 -2.20 7.41
C ALA A 102 0.76 -1.17 6.30
N SER A 103 1.59 -1.16 5.24
CA SER A 103 1.43 -0.24 4.12
C SER A 103 0.13 -0.45 3.34
N LYS A 104 -0.30 -1.70 3.15
CA LYS A 104 -1.57 -2.03 2.47
C LYS A 104 -2.75 -1.58 3.32
N LEU A 105 -2.70 -1.82 4.63
CA LEU A 105 -3.72 -1.33 5.56
C LEU A 105 -3.82 0.20 5.57
N LEU A 106 -2.67 0.88 5.64
CA LEU A 106 -2.59 2.34 5.54
C LEU A 106 -3.12 2.87 4.20
N HIS A 107 -2.79 2.20 3.09
CA HIS A 107 -3.28 2.58 1.78
C HIS A 107 -4.80 2.50 1.70
N PHE A 108 -5.42 1.44 2.24
CA PHE A 108 -6.88 1.34 2.21
C PHE A 108 -7.58 2.39 3.08
N VAL A 109 -6.94 2.83 4.15
CA VAL A 109 -7.45 3.88 5.04
C VAL A 109 -7.24 5.28 4.46
N ALA A 110 -6.09 5.53 3.84
CA ALA A 110 -5.66 6.85 3.38
C ALA A 110 -4.92 6.75 2.03
N PRO A 111 -5.63 6.39 0.94
CA PRO A 111 -5.01 6.02 -0.35
C PRO A 111 -4.29 7.17 -1.04
N THR A 112 -4.61 8.42 -0.71
CA THR A 112 -3.95 9.61 -1.26
C THR A 112 -2.60 9.91 -0.62
N GLN A 113 -2.33 9.35 0.56
CA GLN A 113 -1.12 9.63 1.34
C GLN A 113 -0.14 8.47 1.35
N TYR A 114 -0.65 7.25 1.44
CA TYR A 114 0.16 6.06 1.66
C TYR A 114 0.05 5.15 0.45
N PRO A 115 1.08 5.01 -0.40
CA PRO A 115 1.11 3.98 -1.44
C PRO A 115 1.27 2.59 -0.82
N ILE A 116 0.86 1.56 -1.57
CA ILE A 116 1.13 0.17 -1.21
C ILE A 116 2.64 -0.09 -1.33
N TRP A 117 3.19 -0.77 -0.34
CA TRP A 117 4.55 -1.30 -0.38
C TRP A 117 4.51 -2.82 -0.47
N ASP A 118 5.28 -3.35 -1.40
CA ASP A 118 5.36 -4.79 -1.65
C ASP A 118 6.76 -5.17 -2.11
N SER A 119 7.09 -6.46 -2.03
CA SER A 119 8.34 -7.01 -2.54
C SER A 119 8.56 -6.70 -4.03
N LYS A 120 7.52 -6.74 -4.87
CA LYS A 120 7.60 -6.37 -6.28
C LYS A 120 7.94 -4.89 -6.47
N VAL A 121 7.25 -4.02 -5.72
CA VAL A 121 7.50 -2.57 -5.74
C VAL A 121 8.92 -2.26 -5.27
N TYR A 122 9.38 -2.89 -4.18
CA TYR A 122 10.77 -2.79 -3.72
C TYR A 122 11.75 -3.13 -4.85
N SER A 123 11.52 -4.25 -5.53
CA SER A 123 12.37 -4.70 -6.62
C SER A 123 12.37 -3.76 -7.81
N PHE A 124 11.24 -3.15 -8.13
CA PHE A 124 11.16 -2.13 -9.17
C PHE A 124 11.96 -0.88 -8.79
N VAL A 125 11.78 -0.36 -7.57
CA VAL A 125 12.39 0.89 -7.10
C VAL A 125 13.90 0.74 -6.93
N HIS A 126 14.36 -0.39 -6.37
CA HIS A 126 15.76 -0.60 -6.04
C HIS A 126 16.53 -1.44 -7.06
N GLU A 127 15.85 -2.01 -8.07
CA GLU A 127 16.44 -2.89 -9.09
C GLU A 127 17.24 -4.05 -8.46
N ARG A 128 16.74 -4.57 -7.34
CA ARG A 128 17.39 -5.60 -6.52
C ARG A 128 16.40 -6.65 -6.02
N ARG A 129 16.91 -7.86 -5.75
CA ARG A 129 16.13 -8.95 -5.16
C ARG A 129 15.53 -8.55 -3.80
N PRO A 130 14.24 -8.81 -3.54
CA PRO A 130 13.53 -8.30 -2.38
C PRO A 130 13.63 -9.28 -1.21
N TYR A 131 14.76 -9.28 -0.49
CA TYR A 131 14.87 -10.06 0.75
C TYR A 131 14.05 -9.42 1.88
N HIS A 132 13.43 -10.23 2.75
CA HIS A 132 12.56 -9.75 3.83
C HIS A 132 13.18 -8.61 4.66
N TYR A 133 14.42 -8.77 5.14
CA TYR A 133 15.14 -7.76 5.93
C TYR A 133 15.37 -6.44 5.17
N ARG A 134 15.32 -6.46 3.83
CA ARG A 134 15.46 -5.25 3.02
C ARG A 134 14.12 -4.54 2.85
N VAL A 135 13.05 -5.29 2.65
CA VAL A 135 11.70 -4.77 2.39
C VAL A 135 11.05 -4.28 3.68
N ASN A 136 11.29 -4.95 4.81
CA ASN A 136 10.68 -4.67 6.10
C ASN A 136 11.35 -3.50 6.84
N SER A 137 11.26 -2.28 6.28
CA SER A 137 11.88 -1.07 6.85
C SER A 137 10.97 0.14 6.67
N ALA A 138 10.53 0.76 7.78
CA ALA A 138 9.70 1.96 7.76
C ALA A 138 10.42 3.15 7.11
N GLU A 139 11.72 3.29 7.32
CA GLU A 139 12.52 4.35 6.67
C GLU A 139 12.50 4.25 5.15
N LYS A 140 12.68 3.04 4.60
CA LYS A 140 12.63 2.82 3.15
C LYS A 140 11.23 3.06 2.62
N TYR A 141 10.21 2.62 3.35
CA TYR A 141 8.83 2.90 3.01
C TYR A 141 8.55 4.41 2.96
N LYS A 142 9.00 5.20 3.95
CA LYS A 142 8.84 6.66 3.93
C LYS A 142 9.59 7.33 2.77
N LYS A 143 10.81 6.87 2.45
CA LYS A 143 11.54 7.32 1.26
C LYS A 143 10.76 7.02 -0.02
N TYR A 144 10.12 5.86 -0.09
CA TYR A 144 9.25 5.48 -1.21
C TYR A 144 7.99 6.36 -1.29
N VAL A 145 7.34 6.68 -0.17
CA VAL A 145 6.20 7.62 -0.15
C VAL A 145 6.62 8.99 -0.69
N GLN A 146 7.78 9.49 -0.28
CA GLN A 146 8.31 10.77 -0.74
C GLN A 146 8.61 10.75 -2.25
N LEU A 147 9.23 9.69 -2.75
CA LEU A 147 9.45 9.49 -4.18
C LEU A 147 8.14 9.56 -4.98
N LEU A 148 7.06 8.91 -4.51
CA LEU A 148 5.79 8.96 -5.24
C LEU A 148 5.14 10.34 -5.21
N LYS A 149 5.27 11.09 -4.11
CA LYS A 149 4.84 12.49 -4.05
C LYS A 149 5.57 13.35 -5.07
N GLU A 150 6.87 13.17 -5.23
CA GLU A 150 7.69 13.88 -6.22
C GLU A 150 7.31 13.51 -7.65
N LEU A 151 6.98 12.25 -7.92
CA LEU A 151 6.49 11.82 -9.23
C LEU A 151 5.10 12.38 -9.53
N ALA A 152 4.23 12.49 -8.52
CA ALA A 152 2.86 12.97 -8.68
C ALA A 152 2.75 14.46 -9.06
N ILE A 153 3.81 15.24 -8.88
CA ILE A 153 3.85 16.67 -9.24
C ILE A 153 4.52 16.93 -10.60
N LYS A 154 5.02 15.90 -11.28
CA LYS A 154 5.66 16.05 -12.59
C LYS A 154 4.63 16.40 -13.68
N PRO A 155 4.97 17.20 -14.69
CA PRO A 155 4.04 17.59 -15.76
C PRO A 155 3.38 16.41 -16.49
N GLU A 156 4.12 15.32 -16.69
CA GLU A 156 3.67 14.11 -17.37
C GLU A 156 2.63 13.32 -16.55
N PHE A 157 2.56 13.58 -15.25
CA PHE A 157 1.75 12.81 -14.32
C PHE A 157 0.26 12.86 -14.66
N HIS A 158 -0.26 14.01 -15.10
CA HIS A 158 -1.69 14.14 -15.39
C HIS A 158 -2.13 13.17 -16.50
N ARG A 159 -1.36 13.08 -17.59
CA ARG A 159 -1.62 12.16 -18.70
C ARG A 159 -1.47 10.70 -18.26
N PHE A 160 -0.41 10.41 -17.51
CA PHE A 160 -0.15 9.09 -16.95
C PHE A 160 -1.31 8.61 -16.07
N HIS A 161 -1.77 9.45 -15.15
CA HIS A 161 -2.82 9.11 -14.20
C HIS A 161 -4.15 8.85 -14.90
N GLY A 162 -4.53 9.70 -15.86
CA GLY A 162 -5.71 9.50 -16.69
C GLY A 162 -5.66 8.18 -17.49
N SER A 163 -4.51 7.86 -18.08
CA SER A 163 -4.31 6.59 -18.80
C SER A 163 -4.51 5.36 -17.89
N VAL A 164 -3.91 5.38 -16.70
CA VAL A 164 -4.04 4.27 -15.73
C VAL A 164 -5.50 4.10 -15.27
N GLN A 165 -6.20 5.19 -14.96
CA GLN A 165 -7.63 5.10 -14.58
C GLN A 165 -8.50 4.55 -15.71
N ASN A 166 -8.25 4.99 -16.95
CA ASN A 166 -8.98 4.48 -18.12
C ASN A 166 -8.76 2.97 -18.30
N LYS A 167 -7.53 2.49 -18.08
CA LYS A 167 -7.20 1.05 -18.12
C LYS A 167 -7.84 0.25 -16.99
N LEU A 168 -8.02 0.86 -15.83
CA LEU A 168 -8.67 0.23 -14.66
C LEU A 168 -10.19 0.19 -14.77
N GLY A 169 -10.80 1.18 -15.43
CA GLY A 169 -12.26 1.35 -15.49
C GLY A 169 -12.86 1.99 -14.24
N TYR A 170 -12.04 2.49 -13.30
CA TYR A 170 -12.49 3.24 -12.13
C TYR A 170 -11.41 4.22 -11.64
N ASN A 171 -11.81 5.19 -10.83
CA ASN A 171 -10.92 6.22 -10.30
C ASN A 171 -10.06 5.67 -9.16
N VAL A 172 -8.79 6.08 -9.12
CA VAL A 172 -7.85 5.71 -8.06
C VAL A 172 -7.05 6.92 -7.61
N SER A 173 -6.34 6.82 -6.49
CA SER A 173 -5.44 7.90 -6.07
C SER A 173 -4.19 7.98 -6.94
N SER A 174 -3.51 9.12 -6.93
CA SER A 174 -2.20 9.29 -7.57
C SER A 174 -1.19 8.24 -7.12
N MET A 175 -1.19 7.94 -5.81
CA MET A 175 -0.32 6.94 -5.21
C MET A 175 -0.59 5.56 -5.79
N ARG A 176 -1.86 5.18 -5.96
CA ARG A 176 -2.23 3.89 -6.54
C ARG A 176 -1.85 3.77 -8.01
N SER A 177 -2.00 4.81 -8.81
CA SER A 177 -1.60 4.74 -10.23
C SER A 177 -0.09 4.51 -10.39
N LEU A 178 0.72 5.26 -9.63
CA LEU A 178 2.18 5.09 -9.67
C LEU A 178 2.60 3.71 -9.18
N GLU A 179 2.09 3.31 -8.02
CA GLU A 179 2.42 2.03 -7.40
C GLU A 179 2.02 0.85 -8.29
N LEU A 180 0.82 0.87 -8.88
CA LEU A 180 0.33 -0.23 -9.69
C LEU A 180 1.20 -0.48 -10.93
N VAL A 181 1.63 0.60 -11.61
CA VAL A 181 2.55 0.48 -12.75
C VAL A 181 3.89 -0.10 -12.31
N MET A 182 4.43 0.33 -11.16
CA MET A 182 5.66 -0.25 -10.60
C MET A 182 5.49 -1.74 -10.26
N PHE A 183 4.37 -2.12 -9.65
CA PHE A 183 4.05 -3.49 -9.25
C PHE A 183 3.95 -4.43 -10.45
N LEU A 184 3.22 -4.03 -11.50
CA LEU A 184 3.00 -4.86 -12.70
C LEU A 184 4.25 -5.00 -13.57
N ASN A 185 5.17 -4.04 -13.48
CA ASN A 185 6.42 -4.05 -14.26
C ASN A 185 7.64 -4.49 -13.44
N ALA A 186 7.47 -4.94 -12.19
CA ALA A 186 8.60 -5.35 -11.35
C ALA A 186 9.44 -6.45 -12.03
N PRO A 187 10.78 -6.40 -11.91
CA PRO A 187 11.64 -7.45 -12.47
C PRO A 187 11.34 -8.78 -11.77
N VAL A 188 11.28 -9.86 -12.57
CA VAL A 188 11.18 -11.23 -12.06
C VAL A 188 12.59 -11.74 -11.81
N TYR A 189 12.87 -12.12 -10.57
CA TYR A 189 14.10 -12.82 -10.23
C TYR A 189 13.77 -14.31 -10.16
N GLU A 190 14.24 -15.09 -11.12
CA GLU A 190 14.14 -16.56 -11.05
C GLU A 190 14.85 -17.08 -9.79
N GLY A 191 14.31 -18.17 -9.26
CA GLY A 191 14.67 -18.81 -7.98
C GLY A 191 16.11 -19.26 -7.94
#